data_AF-A0A8J2Q968-F1
#
_entry.id   AF-A0A8J2Q968-F1
#
_cell.length_a   1.000
_cell.length_b   1.000
_cell.length_c   1.000
_cell.angle_alpha   90.00
_cell.angle_beta   90.00
_cell.angle_gamma   90.00
#
_symmetry.space_group_name_H-M   'P 1'
#
loop_
_entity.id
_entity.type
_entity.pdbx_description
1 polymer ?
#
loop_
_entity_poly.entity_id
_entity_poly.type
_entity_poly.pdbx_seq_one_letter_code
_entity_poly.pdbx_strand_id
1 'polypeptide(L)'
;MTSDKRIKSTATSRRVLFEYPPLPSVELGFCYIVVGCSLIYAWSQVIIASNKYEFQYWHSVRLNRLPLIGERYMDESNWEWSAWSPIGFMMLPFFTIHSIIFNIGEHFISDQILQLITIIYSVICSCILFTKWLVLLSLIQGTVIFFAAYYFRHQLVVWFSSVTILHLTLYYTYHLSTNPLLVVIFVCYTLLSYISYNLEAQKDAVRPEDNTLLKRYIRMLFYAFYPPYMTTLVVIYPEFERQMRQRRTKKRNWRQFIFFALRIAFWWSLIYLMLHFMYFELILYDSDYARNLPKNEFVSLGMALGIFFHLKYVVIFGLPRVFALADNMEPADGPICISRLTLYSKAWRYFDHGLYSFFKTYIFIPICTPTFSIQRKIFGVILSYGFVLLWHGINRANIIWIMLNIVGLFMEYGCRGLYGIKEIQEWREKHITDTAFRRIIACSHIVPFVLGLYSNFYFLGGLEVGSMFVERIWYEETVALRFPAILLITLAYFYSQVCIEIDRKLNLTAVKNNSKKLC
;
A
#
# COMPACT_ATOMS: atom_id res chain seq x y z
N MET A 1 -45.56 -8.27 -21.06
CA MET A 1 -44.42 -8.92 -21.74
C MET A 1 -43.14 -8.32 -21.20
N THR A 2 -42.46 -9.11 -20.37
CA THR A 2 -41.31 -8.77 -19.54
C THR A 2 -40.01 -8.88 -20.35
N SER A 3 -39.21 -7.81 -20.42
CA SER A 3 -37.84 -7.88 -20.98
C SER A 3 -36.81 -7.75 -19.85
N ASP A 4 -36.57 -8.88 -19.18
CA ASP A 4 -35.57 -9.03 -18.13
C ASP A 4 -34.21 -9.35 -18.79
N LYS A 5 -33.46 -8.32 -19.22
CA LYS A 5 -32.08 -8.47 -19.70
C LYS A 5 -31.14 -8.59 -18.50
N ARG A 6 -30.95 -9.84 -18.04
CA ARG A 6 -29.85 -10.23 -17.15
C ARG A 6 -28.51 -9.75 -17.70
N ILE A 7 -27.94 -8.75 -17.04
CA ILE A 7 -26.52 -8.41 -17.13
C ILE A 7 -25.75 -9.61 -16.57
N LYS A 8 -25.23 -10.46 -17.45
CA LYS A 8 -24.24 -11.48 -17.08
C LYS A 8 -23.00 -10.75 -16.59
N SER A 9 -22.74 -10.81 -15.28
CA SER A 9 -21.43 -10.49 -14.75
C SER A 9 -20.42 -11.49 -15.31
N THR A 10 -19.65 -11.07 -16.31
CA THR A 10 -18.45 -11.79 -16.71
C THR A 10 -17.40 -11.59 -15.64
N ALA A 11 -17.51 -12.34 -14.54
CA ALA A 11 -16.37 -12.64 -13.71
C ALA A 11 -15.40 -13.45 -14.58
N THR A 12 -14.48 -12.77 -15.26
CA THR A 12 -13.32 -13.42 -15.89
C THR A 12 -12.51 -14.08 -14.78
N SER A 13 -12.85 -15.34 -14.49
CA SER A 13 -12.03 -16.25 -13.70
C SER A 13 -10.65 -16.25 -14.32
N ARG A 14 -9.67 -15.67 -13.62
CA ARG A 14 -8.29 -15.67 -14.06
C ARG A 14 -7.84 -17.12 -14.10
N ARG A 15 -7.58 -17.66 -15.30
CA ARG A 15 -7.09 -19.03 -15.48
C ARG A 15 -5.86 -19.25 -14.59
N VAL A 16 -6.00 -20.13 -13.59
CA VAL A 16 -4.87 -20.59 -12.79
C VAL A 16 -4.04 -21.46 -13.72
N LEU A 17 -2.80 -21.05 -13.98
CA LEU A 17 -1.91 -21.79 -14.89
C LEU A 17 -1.34 -23.04 -14.23
N PHE A 18 -1.03 -22.94 -12.94
CA PHE A 18 -0.45 -24.03 -12.16
C PHE A 18 -0.96 -23.97 -10.72
N GLU A 19 -1.48 -25.07 -10.22
CA GLU A 19 -1.87 -25.22 -8.81
C GLU A 19 -0.70 -25.84 -8.04
N TYR A 20 -0.22 -25.15 -7.01
CA TYR A 20 0.92 -25.64 -6.23
C TYR A 20 0.55 -26.90 -5.45
N PRO A 21 1.21 -28.06 -5.69
CA PRO A 21 1.00 -29.26 -4.88
C PRO A 21 1.57 -29.07 -3.47
N PRO A 22 1.06 -29.75 -2.43
CA PRO A 22 1.70 -29.76 -1.12
C PRO A 22 3.09 -30.41 -1.18
N LEU A 23 4.02 -29.91 -0.36
CA LEU A 23 5.30 -30.59 -0.11
C LEU A 23 5.17 -31.55 1.08
N PRO A 24 6.06 -32.55 1.20
CA PRO A 24 6.14 -33.42 2.37
C PRO A 24 6.20 -32.62 3.68
N SER A 25 5.48 -33.07 4.71
CA SER A 25 5.38 -32.35 5.99
C SER A 25 6.73 -32.11 6.65
N VAL A 26 7.67 -33.05 6.53
CA VAL A 26 9.03 -32.92 7.07
C VAL A 26 9.82 -31.82 6.34
N GLU A 27 9.75 -31.78 5.01
CA GLU A 27 10.38 -30.75 4.18
C GLU A 27 9.80 -29.36 4.51
N LEU A 28 8.48 -29.24 4.61
CA LEU A 28 7.84 -27.98 5.01
C LEU A 28 8.19 -27.58 6.44
N GLY A 29 8.20 -28.53 7.38
CA GLY A 29 8.61 -28.29 8.76
C GLY A 29 10.02 -27.72 8.83
N PHE A 30 10.95 -28.30 8.08
CA PHE A 30 12.31 -27.78 7.96
C PHE A 30 12.34 -26.37 7.36
N CYS A 31 11.59 -26.09 6.29
CA CYS A 31 11.49 -24.74 5.71
C CYS A 31 11.01 -23.71 6.74
N TYR A 32 9.98 -24.04 7.54
CA TYR A 32 9.48 -23.16 8.59
C TYR A 32 10.50 -22.91 9.69
N ILE A 33 11.24 -23.95 10.11
CA ILE A 33 12.30 -23.83 11.11
C ILE A 33 13.41 -22.91 10.60
N VAL A 34 13.91 -23.14 9.38
CA VAL A 34 14.97 -22.31 8.79
C VAL A 34 14.54 -20.84 8.71
N VAL A 35 13.34 -20.57 8.19
CA VAL A 35 12.83 -19.19 8.10
C VAL A 35 12.64 -18.58 9.49
N GLY A 36 12.03 -19.30 10.43
CA GLY A 36 11.83 -18.83 11.80
C GLY A 36 13.15 -18.50 12.52
N CYS A 37 14.11 -19.42 12.49
CA CYS A 37 15.44 -19.22 13.07
C CYS A 37 16.18 -18.06 12.41
N SER A 38 16.10 -17.91 11.08
CA SER A 38 16.75 -16.81 10.36
C SER A 38 16.18 -15.45 10.76
N LEU A 39 14.86 -15.34 10.95
CA LEU A 39 14.22 -14.10 11.39
C LEU A 39 14.58 -13.76 12.85
N ILE A 40 14.60 -14.76 13.74
CA ILE A 40 15.02 -14.56 15.14
C ILE A 40 16.47 -14.09 15.19
N TYR A 41 17.35 -14.75 14.44
CA TYR A 41 18.76 -14.36 14.34
C TYR A 41 18.92 -12.94 13.82
N ALA A 42 18.22 -12.57 12.75
CA ALA A 42 18.36 -11.26 12.16
C ALA A 42 17.82 -10.15 13.10
N TRP A 43 16.71 -10.36 13.80
CA TRP A 43 16.27 -9.42 14.85
C TRP A 43 17.26 -9.30 16.01
N SER A 44 17.93 -10.40 16.40
CA SER A 44 18.98 -10.31 17.41
C SER A 44 20.17 -9.47 16.92
N GLN A 45 20.53 -9.56 15.63
CA GLN A 45 21.57 -8.71 15.05
C GLN A 45 21.18 -7.23 15.02
N VAL A 46 19.91 -6.90 14.76
CA VAL A 46 19.41 -5.51 14.82
C VAL A 46 19.59 -4.94 16.24
N ILE A 47 19.24 -5.73 17.26
CA ILE A 47 19.39 -5.33 18.67
C ILE A 47 20.88 -5.19 19.04
N ILE A 48 21.74 -6.11 18.59
CA ILE A 48 23.18 -6.05 18.83
C ILE A 48 23.76 -4.78 18.20
N ALA A 49 23.46 -4.50 16.93
CA ALA A 49 23.90 -3.28 16.25
C ALA A 49 23.39 -2.02 16.98
N SER A 50 22.13 -2.04 17.41
CA SER A 50 21.50 -0.93 18.15
C SER A 50 22.14 -0.68 19.51
N ASN A 51 22.58 -1.72 20.21
CA ASN A 51 23.26 -1.58 21.50
C ASN A 51 24.72 -1.12 21.37
N LYS A 52 25.36 -1.39 20.22
CA LYS A 52 26.72 -0.93 19.91
C LYS A 52 26.76 0.51 19.41
N TYR A 53 25.63 1.05 18.97
CA TYR A 53 25.57 2.37 18.35
C TYR A 53 25.72 3.48 19.41
N GLU A 54 26.65 4.40 19.15
CA GLU A 54 26.91 5.55 20.02
C GLU A 54 26.21 6.79 19.49
N PHE A 55 25.43 7.45 20.34
CA PHE A 55 24.65 8.63 19.95
C PHE A 55 25.50 9.90 19.99
N GLN A 56 25.32 10.74 18.97
CA GLN A 56 25.93 12.06 18.85
C GLN A 56 24.85 13.13 18.94
N TYR A 57 25.25 14.36 19.28
CA TYR A 57 24.30 15.44 19.58
C TYR A 57 23.42 15.86 18.39
N TRP A 58 23.87 15.58 17.16
CA TRP A 58 23.14 15.91 15.92
C TRP A 58 22.23 14.80 15.41
N HIS A 59 22.22 13.63 16.05
CA HIS A 59 21.33 12.54 15.65
C HIS A 59 19.87 12.90 15.96
N SER A 60 18.97 12.52 15.06
CA SER A 60 17.52 12.69 15.22
C SER A 60 16.97 11.70 16.23
N VAL A 61 17.24 11.97 17.51
CA VAL A 61 16.78 11.16 18.64
C VAL A 61 16.13 12.02 19.71
N ARG A 62 15.11 11.46 20.37
CA ARG A 62 14.48 12.08 21.52
C ARG A 62 14.69 11.23 22.77
N LEU A 63 15.14 11.84 23.86
CA LEU A 63 15.24 11.18 25.15
C LEU A 63 13.85 11.13 25.81
N ASN A 64 13.34 9.93 26.05
CA ASN A 64 12.10 9.72 26.80
C ASN A 64 12.38 8.87 28.05
N ARG A 65 11.54 9.04 29.07
CA ARG A 65 11.52 8.15 30.24
C ARG A 65 10.41 7.13 30.11
N LEU A 66 10.76 5.89 29.78
CA LEU A 66 9.82 4.79 29.67
C LEU A 66 9.40 4.29 31.06
N PRO A 67 8.11 3.98 31.28
CA PRO A 67 7.67 3.30 32.50
C PRO A 67 8.46 2.01 32.70
N LEU A 68 8.91 1.75 33.93
CA LEU A 68 9.62 0.54 34.37
C LEU A 68 11.02 0.30 33.76
N ILE A 69 11.39 0.97 32.66
CA ILE A 69 12.68 0.80 31.98
C ILE A 69 13.65 1.94 32.28
N GLY A 70 13.13 3.17 32.43
CA GLY A 70 13.96 4.36 32.65
C GLY A 70 14.21 5.15 31.36
N GLU A 71 15.29 5.92 31.35
CA GLU A 71 15.64 6.80 30.23
C GLU A 71 16.12 5.99 29.02
N ARG A 72 15.51 6.25 27.86
CA ARG A 72 15.87 5.64 26.58
C ARG A 72 15.71 6.65 25.45
N TYR A 73 16.67 6.64 24.53
CA TYR A 73 16.53 7.35 23.26
C TYR A 73 15.43 6.70 22.42
N MET A 74 14.77 7.52 21.60
CA MET A 74 13.83 7.11 20.56
C MET A 74 14.41 7.50 19.22
N ASP A 75 14.44 6.57 18.26
CA ASP A 75 14.74 6.88 16.86
C ASP A 75 13.63 7.74 16.26
N GLU A 76 13.97 8.95 15.78
CA GLU A 76 13.06 9.83 15.04
C GLU A 76 13.50 10.03 13.58
N SER A 77 14.48 9.24 13.11
CA SER A 77 15.07 9.38 11.77
C SER A 77 14.07 9.12 10.63
N ASN A 78 13.02 8.34 10.88
CA ASN A 78 11.96 8.16 9.89
C ASN A 78 11.05 9.40 9.83
N TRP A 79 11.35 10.31 8.91
CA TRP A 79 10.62 11.57 8.77
C TRP A 79 9.10 11.39 8.59
N GLU A 80 8.65 10.36 7.85
CA GLU A 80 7.23 10.12 7.59
C GLU A 80 6.51 9.70 8.88
N TRP A 81 7.06 8.74 9.63
CA TRP A 81 6.45 8.28 10.88
C TRP A 81 6.50 9.35 11.97
N SER A 82 7.64 10.01 12.13
CA SER A 82 7.83 11.10 13.11
C SER A 82 6.85 12.26 12.85
N ALA A 83 6.58 12.58 11.58
CA ALA A 83 5.57 13.57 11.21
C ALA A 83 4.13 13.03 11.33
N TRP A 84 3.86 11.79 10.90
CA TRP A 84 2.51 11.24 10.83
C TRP A 84 1.94 10.87 12.19
N SER A 85 2.71 10.23 13.07
CA SER A 85 2.20 9.68 14.33
C SER A 85 1.53 10.74 15.21
N PRO A 86 2.11 11.94 15.43
CA PRO A 86 1.43 13.02 16.17
C PRO A 86 0.10 13.44 15.54
N ILE A 87 0.06 13.58 14.20
CA ILE A 87 -1.15 13.93 13.46
C ILE A 87 -2.22 12.83 13.61
N GLY A 88 -1.81 11.56 13.52
CA GLY A 88 -2.71 10.42 13.70
C GLY A 88 -3.37 10.45 15.08
N PHE A 89 -2.63 10.79 16.15
CA PHE A 89 -3.23 10.97 17.47
C PHE A 89 -4.23 12.13 17.49
N MET A 90 -3.91 13.25 16.84
CA MET A 90 -4.84 14.38 16.72
C MET A 90 -6.11 14.03 15.92
N MET A 91 -6.06 13.09 14.97
CA MET A 91 -7.22 12.64 14.20
C MET A 91 -8.26 11.86 15.03
N LEU A 92 -7.85 11.21 16.12
CA LEU A 92 -8.73 10.36 16.95
C LEU A 92 -10.02 11.06 17.42
N PRO A 93 -9.97 12.23 18.11
CA PRO A 93 -11.18 12.93 18.52
C PRO A 93 -12.03 13.36 17.33
N PHE A 94 -11.41 13.82 16.24
CA PHE A 94 -12.15 14.28 15.06
C PHE A 94 -12.90 13.16 14.36
N PHE A 95 -12.27 12.00 14.18
CA PHE A 95 -12.93 10.83 13.61
C PHE A 95 -13.99 10.26 14.56
N THR A 96 -13.76 10.30 15.87
CA THR A 96 -14.75 9.85 16.86
C THR A 96 -16.02 10.71 16.79
N ILE A 97 -15.87 12.04 16.84
CA ILE A 97 -17.00 12.97 16.75
C ILE A 97 -17.69 12.84 15.39
N HIS A 98 -16.94 12.69 14.29
CA HIS A 98 -17.52 12.42 12.98
C HIS A 98 -18.40 11.16 13.02
N SER A 99 -17.86 10.03 13.51
CA SER A 99 -18.62 8.78 13.58
C SER A 99 -19.87 8.93 14.43
N ILE A 100 -19.83 9.68 15.53
CA ILE A 100 -21.02 9.97 16.34
C ILE A 100 -22.06 10.74 15.50
N ILE A 101 -21.67 11.84 14.87
CA ILE A 101 -22.56 12.65 14.00
C ILE A 101 -23.14 11.80 12.87
N PHE A 102 -22.29 11.00 12.23
CA PHE A 102 -22.62 10.26 11.01
C PHE A 102 -23.55 9.07 11.28
N ASN A 103 -23.39 8.38 12.42
CA ASN A 103 -24.22 7.23 12.80
C ASN A 103 -25.46 7.60 13.61
N ILE A 104 -25.46 8.73 14.34
CA ILE A 104 -26.66 9.21 15.04
C ILE A 104 -27.52 10.04 14.09
N GLY A 105 -26.92 10.97 13.34
CA GLY A 105 -27.62 11.88 12.45
C GLY A 105 -28.44 11.17 11.38
N GLU A 106 -28.01 10.01 10.89
CA GLU A 106 -28.76 9.23 9.89
C GLU A 106 -30.19 8.83 10.32
N HIS A 107 -30.47 8.83 11.64
CA HIS A 107 -31.79 8.52 12.19
C HIS A 107 -32.70 9.73 12.35
N PHE A 108 -32.14 10.94 12.39
CA PHE A 108 -32.90 12.16 12.74
C PHE A 108 -33.02 13.16 11.60
N ILE A 109 -32.12 13.13 10.62
CA ILE A 109 -32.07 14.11 9.53
C ILE A 109 -31.99 13.44 8.16
N SER A 110 -32.33 14.20 7.12
CA SER A 110 -32.27 13.71 5.75
C SER A 110 -30.83 13.46 5.28
N ASP A 111 -30.68 12.58 4.29
CA ASP A 111 -29.39 12.23 3.68
C ASP A 111 -28.64 13.47 3.16
N GLN A 112 -29.37 14.45 2.61
CA GLN A 112 -28.78 15.69 2.08
C GLN A 112 -28.24 16.59 3.19
N ILE A 113 -28.98 16.74 4.30
CA ILE A 113 -28.53 17.55 5.44
C ILE A 113 -27.33 16.87 6.10
N LEU A 114 -27.34 15.55 6.25
CA LEU A 114 -26.21 14.80 6.83
C LEU A 114 -24.94 14.97 5.99
N GLN A 115 -25.06 14.94 4.67
CA GLN A 115 -23.93 15.21 3.76
C GLN A 115 -23.36 16.61 3.96
N LEU A 116 -24.20 17.64 4.04
CA LEU A 116 -23.77 19.03 4.27
C LEU A 116 -23.09 19.19 5.64
N ILE A 117 -23.68 18.64 6.70
CA ILE A 117 -23.08 18.66 8.05
C ILE A 117 -21.72 17.97 8.03
N THR A 118 -21.62 16.82 7.35
CA THR A 118 -20.35 16.10 7.21
C THR A 118 -19.31 16.95 6.50
N ILE A 119 -19.65 17.59 5.38
CA ILE A 119 -18.72 18.47 4.65
C ILE A 119 -18.25 19.62 5.54
N ILE A 120 -19.19 20.35 6.17
CA ILE A 120 -18.88 21.52 7.00
C ILE A 120 -17.98 21.10 8.17
N TYR A 121 -18.34 20.04 8.88
CA TYR A 121 -17.54 19.49 9.98
C TYR A 121 -16.13 19.13 9.50
N SER A 122 -16.03 18.41 8.38
CA SER A 122 -14.75 17.91 7.85
C SER A 122 -13.85 19.05 7.38
N VAL A 123 -14.42 20.09 6.77
CA VAL A 123 -13.68 21.31 6.39
C VAL A 123 -13.13 22.04 7.61
N ILE A 124 -13.95 22.21 8.67
CA ILE A 124 -13.51 22.84 9.91
C ILE A 124 -12.39 22.03 10.57
N CYS A 125 -12.57 20.72 10.72
CA CYS A 125 -11.54 19.85 11.30
C CYS A 125 -10.26 19.81 10.46
N SER A 126 -10.38 19.81 9.14
CA SER A 126 -9.22 19.85 8.23
C SER A 126 -8.43 21.16 8.37
N CYS A 127 -9.11 22.29 8.64
CA CYS A 127 -8.43 23.56 8.91
C CYS A 127 -7.58 23.50 10.19
N ILE A 128 -7.98 22.70 11.17
CA ILE A 128 -7.26 22.47 12.43
C ILE A 128 -6.11 21.47 12.22
N LEU A 129 -6.36 20.37 11.49
CA LEU A 129 -5.39 19.29 11.30
C LEU A 129 -4.27 19.63 10.29
N PHE A 130 -4.57 20.34 9.20
CA PHE A 130 -3.63 20.54 8.09
C PHE A 130 -3.21 21.99 7.89
N THR A 131 -4.19 22.91 7.92
CA THR A 131 -4.13 24.39 7.86
C THR A 131 -5.27 24.91 6.97
N LYS A 132 -5.72 26.15 7.23
CA LYS A 132 -6.71 26.83 6.39
C LYS A 132 -6.28 26.95 4.92
N TRP A 133 -4.99 27.17 4.69
CA TRP A 133 -4.42 27.29 3.34
C TRP A 133 -4.53 25.99 2.54
N LEU A 134 -4.12 24.85 3.12
CA LEU A 134 -4.21 23.56 2.43
C LEU A 134 -5.65 23.13 2.15
N VAL A 135 -6.59 23.47 3.05
CA VAL A 135 -8.03 23.24 2.83
C VAL A 135 -8.57 24.09 1.69
N LEU A 136 -8.20 25.37 1.65
CA LEU A 136 -8.57 26.26 0.54
C LEU A 136 -8.03 25.71 -0.79
N LEU A 137 -6.77 25.29 -0.84
CA LEU A 137 -6.16 24.68 -2.02
C LEU A 137 -6.90 23.41 -2.45
N SER A 138 -7.24 22.52 -1.51
CA SER A 138 -7.99 21.31 -1.82
C SER A 138 -9.37 21.61 -2.42
N LEU A 139 -10.09 22.60 -1.87
CA LEU A 139 -11.38 23.02 -2.41
C LEU A 139 -11.24 23.65 -3.81
N ILE A 140 -10.24 24.51 -4.01
CA ILE A 140 -9.96 25.15 -5.31
C ILE A 140 -9.66 24.09 -6.38
N GLN A 141 -8.75 23.14 -6.12
CA GLN A 141 -8.43 22.10 -7.11
C GLN A 141 -9.67 21.28 -7.48
N GLY A 142 -10.49 20.86 -6.51
CA GLY A 142 -11.70 20.09 -6.77
C GLY A 142 -12.72 20.88 -7.58
N THR A 143 -12.89 22.15 -7.25
CA THR A 143 -13.76 23.10 -7.97
C THR A 143 -13.32 23.26 -9.42
N VAL A 144 -12.04 23.54 -9.64
CA VAL A 144 -11.47 23.74 -10.99
C VAL A 144 -11.64 22.49 -11.84
N ILE A 145 -11.27 21.33 -11.31
CA ILE A 145 -11.40 20.05 -12.04
C ILE A 145 -12.86 19.75 -12.35
N PHE A 146 -13.77 19.98 -11.40
CA PHE A 146 -15.20 19.73 -11.58
C PHE A 146 -15.80 20.59 -12.68
N PHE A 147 -15.60 21.91 -12.64
CA PHE A 147 -16.14 22.80 -13.66
C PHE A 147 -15.50 22.55 -15.03
N ALA A 148 -14.18 22.33 -15.10
CA ALA A 148 -13.51 21.98 -16.35
C ALA A 148 -14.09 20.68 -16.94
N ALA A 149 -14.23 19.63 -16.13
CA ALA A 149 -14.80 18.36 -16.56
C ALA A 149 -16.28 18.49 -16.98
N TYR A 150 -17.06 19.33 -16.29
CA TYR A 150 -18.47 19.54 -16.56
C TYR A 150 -18.71 20.27 -17.90
N TYR A 151 -17.95 21.33 -18.18
CA TYR A 151 -18.12 22.14 -19.39
C TYR A 151 -17.49 21.50 -20.63
N PHE A 152 -16.29 20.93 -20.52
CA PHE A 152 -15.59 20.36 -21.68
C PHE A 152 -15.99 18.92 -22.01
N ARG A 153 -16.62 18.19 -21.07
CA ARG A 153 -17.15 16.83 -21.27
C ARG A 153 -16.13 15.84 -21.86
N HIS A 154 -14.88 15.90 -21.39
CA HIS A 154 -13.82 15.02 -21.88
C HIS A 154 -12.89 14.50 -20.77
N GLN A 155 -12.58 13.21 -20.77
CA GLN A 155 -11.74 12.57 -19.75
C GLN A 155 -10.29 13.11 -19.71
N LEU A 156 -9.74 13.54 -20.86
CA LEU A 156 -8.38 14.10 -20.88
C LEU A 156 -8.31 15.44 -20.14
N VAL A 157 -9.43 16.19 -20.06
CA VAL A 157 -9.46 17.45 -19.29
C VAL A 157 -9.29 17.16 -17.80
N VAL A 158 -9.90 16.08 -17.29
CA VAL A 158 -9.68 15.62 -15.92
C VAL A 158 -8.19 15.30 -15.73
N TRP A 159 -7.60 14.48 -16.61
CA TRP A 159 -6.20 14.09 -16.46
C TRP A 159 -5.21 15.25 -16.58
N PHE A 160 -5.33 16.11 -17.60
CA PHE A 160 -4.41 17.22 -17.77
C PHE A 160 -4.51 18.23 -16.63
N SER A 161 -5.73 18.57 -16.18
CA SER A 161 -5.91 19.46 -15.04
C SER A 161 -5.34 18.85 -13.75
N SER A 162 -5.68 17.60 -13.44
CA SER A 162 -5.23 16.93 -12.22
C SER A 162 -3.73 16.63 -12.20
N VAL A 163 -3.12 16.18 -13.31
CA VAL A 163 -1.67 15.91 -13.37
C VAL A 163 -0.87 17.21 -13.25
N THR A 164 -1.34 18.30 -13.86
CA THR A 164 -0.69 19.62 -13.73
C THR A 164 -0.76 20.10 -12.29
N ILE A 165 -1.94 20.01 -11.66
CA ILE A 165 -2.12 20.39 -10.25
C ILE A 165 -1.25 19.53 -9.33
N LEU A 166 -1.23 18.20 -9.54
CA LEU A 166 -0.40 17.28 -8.77
C LEU A 166 1.09 17.63 -8.90
N HIS A 167 1.57 17.86 -10.12
CA HIS A 167 2.96 18.25 -10.37
C HIS A 167 3.32 19.55 -9.65
N LEU A 168 2.51 20.60 -9.78
CA LEU A 168 2.75 21.88 -9.12
C LEU A 168 2.70 21.74 -7.59
N THR A 169 1.75 20.97 -7.07
CA THR A 169 1.60 20.72 -5.63
C THR A 169 2.84 20.04 -5.06
N LEU A 170 3.33 19.00 -5.74
CA LEU A 170 4.53 18.26 -5.33
C LEU A 170 5.82 19.06 -5.52
N TYR A 171 5.94 19.81 -6.62
CA TYR A 171 7.11 20.66 -6.88
C TYR A 171 7.25 21.77 -5.85
N TYR A 172 6.14 22.43 -5.48
CA TYR A 172 6.14 23.53 -4.51
C TYR A 172 5.79 23.08 -3.09
N THR A 173 5.88 21.80 -2.75
CA THR A 173 5.38 21.26 -1.46
C THR A 173 5.93 22.01 -0.25
N TYR A 174 7.23 22.30 -0.20
CA TYR A 174 7.85 23.02 0.92
C TYR A 174 7.44 24.51 1.01
N HIS A 175 6.94 25.10 -0.08
CA HIS A 175 6.33 26.43 -0.06
C HIS A 175 4.88 26.39 0.42
N LEU A 176 4.17 25.28 0.20
CA LEU A 176 2.78 25.10 0.61
C LEU A 176 2.65 24.79 2.10
N SER A 177 3.61 24.07 2.67
CA SER A 177 3.67 23.77 4.10
C SER A 177 5.10 23.49 4.56
N THR A 178 5.41 23.88 5.80
CA THR A 178 6.66 23.48 6.47
C THR A 178 6.72 21.98 6.72
N ASN A 179 5.57 21.31 6.83
CA ASN A 179 5.48 19.86 6.91
C ASN A 179 4.95 19.29 5.57
N PRO A 180 5.84 18.80 4.69
CA PRO A 180 5.44 18.31 3.37
C PRO A 180 4.45 17.13 3.44
N LEU A 181 4.46 16.37 4.55
CA LEU A 181 3.54 15.27 4.76
C LEU A 181 2.09 15.74 4.70
N LEU A 182 1.76 16.91 5.27
CA LEU A 182 0.39 17.46 5.30
C LEU A 182 -0.14 17.70 3.88
N VAL A 183 0.72 18.14 2.97
CA VAL A 183 0.36 18.36 1.57
C VAL A 183 0.05 17.02 0.89
N VAL A 184 0.91 16.02 1.10
CA VAL A 184 0.74 14.70 0.51
C VAL A 184 -0.51 14.02 1.06
N ILE A 185 -0.63 13.83 2.38
CA ILE A 185 -1.72 13.06 3.02
C ILE A 185 -3.08 13.75 3.00
N PHE A 186 -3.21 14.95 2.42
CA PHE A 186 -4.50 15.64 2.37
C PHE A 186 -4.77 16.22 0.99
N VAL A 187 -3.93 17.15 0.50
CA VAL A 187 -4.15 17.79 -0.80
C VAL A 187 -4.03 16.77 -1.94
N CYS A 188 -3.00 15.90 -1.91
CA CYS A 188 -2.82 14.90 -2.98
C CYS A 188 -3.86 13.75 -2.87
N TYR A 189 -4.23 13.32 -1.66
CA TYR A 189 -5.25 12.27 -1.52
C TYR A 189 -6.66 12.75 -1.88
N THR A 190 -7.06 13.97 -1.49
CA THR A 190 -8.33 14.56 -1.94
C THR A 190 -8.37 14.76 -3.46
N LEU A 191 -7.22 15.03 -4.09
CA LEU A 191 -7.09 15.07 -5.56
C LEU A 191 -7.44 13.73 -6.23
N LEU A 192 -7.05 12.60 -5.64
CA LEU A 192 -7.45 11.28 -6.16
C LEU A 192 -8.98 11.09 -6.15
N SER A 193 -9.65 11.58 -5.10
CA SER A 193 -11.12 11.59 -5.02
C SER A 193 -11.72 12.48 -6.10
N TYR A 194 -11.19 13.68 -6.34
CA TYR A 194 -11.67 14.53 -7.43
C TYR A 194 -11.47 13.89 -8.80
N ILE A 195 -10.33 13.25 -9.07
CA ILE A 195 -10.10 12.51 -10.32
C ILE A 195 -11.15 11.41 -10.47
N SER A 196 -11.31 10.58 -9.43
CA SER A 196 -12.23 9.44 -9.47
C SER A 196 -13.67 9.87 -9.73
N TYR A 197 -14.18 10.86 -8.98
CA TYR A 197 -15.54 11.36 -9.18
C TYR A 197 -15.74 11.90 -10.60
N ASN A 198 -14.83 12.77 -11.06
CA ASN A 198 -14.99 13.44 -12.33
C ASN A 198 -14.90 12.47 -13.53
N LEU A 199 -14.06 11.44 -13.45
CA LEU A 199 -14.00 10.39 -14.48
C LEU A 199 -15.29 9.54 -14.54
N GLU A 200 -15.93 9.27 -13.40
CA GLU A 200 -17.25 8.60 -13.40
C GLU A 200 -18.36 9.53 -13.92
N ALA A 201 -18.30 10.82 -13.59
CA ALA A 201 -19.22 11.82 -14.12
C ALA A 201 -19.14 11.95 -15.65
N GLN A 202 -17.96 11.78 -16.26
CA GLN A 202 -17.82 11.74 -17.73
C GLN A 202 -18.51 10.53 -18.39
N LYS A 203 -18.76 9.46 -17.62
CA LYS A 203 -19.43 8.25 -18.09
C LYS A 203 -20.91 8.23 -17.72
N ASP A 204 -21.44 9.34 -17.19
CA ASP A 204 -22.77 9.45 -16.58
C ASP A 204 -23.05 8.34 -15.54
N ALA A 205 -22.00 7.84 -14.88
CA ALA A 205 -22.05 6.76 -13.89
C ALA A 205 -22.18 7.28 -12.44
N VAL A 206 -22.73 8.50 -12.28
CA VAL A 206 -22.99 9.13 -10.98
C VAL A 206 -24.37 8.77 -10.44
N ARG A 207 -24.62 9.10 -9.18
CA ARG A 207 -25.90 8.85 -8.51
C ARG A 207 -27.05 9.55 -9.28
N PRO A 208 -28.12 8.85 -9.69
CA PRO A 208 -29.24 9.46 -10.43
C PRO A 208 -29.95 10.60 -9.67
N GLU A 209 -29.96 10.55 -8.34
CA GLU A 209 -30.56 11.57 -7.47
C GLU A 209 -29.81 12.91 -7.53
N ASP A 210 -28.56 12.91 -7.98
CA ASP A 210 -27.72 14.09 -8.18
C ASP A 210 -27.97 14.67 -9.58
N ASN A 211 -29.23 15.06 -9.80
CA ASN A 211 -29.75 15.52 -11.08
C ASN A 211 -29.49 16.99 -11.39
N THR A 212 -28.90 17.75 -10.46
CA THR A 212 -28.52 19.15 -10.67
C THR A 212 -27.01 19.34 -10.50
N LEU A 213 -26.47 20.39 -11.11
CA LEU A 213 -25.05 20.75 -10.98
C LEU A 213 -24.63 20.90 -9.52
N LEU A 214 -25.44 21.59 -8.71
CA LEU A 214 -25.17 21.81 -7.29
C LEU A 214 -25.15 20.50 -6.50
N LYS A 215 -26.11 19.59 -6.74
CA LYS A 215 -26.13 18.27 -6.06
C LYS A 215 -24.91 17.44 -6.41
N ARG A 216 -24.50 17.42 -7.69
CA ARG A 216 -23.28 16.74 -8.14
C ARG A 216 -22.04 17.29 -7.45
N TYR A 217 -21.93 18.62 -7.38
CA TYR A 217 -20.82 19.28 -6.71
C TYR A 217 -20.77 18.96 -5.21
N ILE A 218 -21.91 19.05 -4.51
CA ILE A 218 -22.04 18.67 -3.09
C ILE A 218 -21.66 17.19 -2.89
N ARG A 219 -22.11 16.29 -3.78
CA ARG A 219 -21.78 14.87 -3.67
C ARG A 219 -20.29 14.62 -3.84
N MET A 220 -19.64 15.30 -4.80
CA MET A 220 -18.19 15.22 -4.98
C MET A 220 -17.45 15.66 -3.72
N LEU A 221 -17.85 16.80 -3.13
CA LEU A 221 -17.26 17.29 -1.89
C LEU A 221 -17.50 16.32 -0.73
N PHE A 222 -18.71 15.78 -0.59
CA PHE A 222 -19.02 14.78 0.44
C PHE A 222 -18.13 13.54 0.31
N TYR A 223 -17.91 13.05 -0.91
CA TYR A 223 -17.00 11.95 -1.18
C TYR A 223 -15.55 12.30 -0.85
N ALA A 224 -15.05 13.46 -1.30
CA ALA A 224 -13.67 13.86 -1.10
C ALA A 224 -13.34 14.19 0.37
N PHE A 225 -14.30 14.73 1.12
CA PHE A 225 -14.17 15.14 2.52
C PHE A 225 -14.81 14.16 3.50
N TYR A 226 -15.11 12.92 3.11
CA TYR A 226 -15.51 11.90 4.07
C TYR A 226 -14.32 11.57 4.99
N PRO A 227 -14.34 11.87 6.30
CA PRO A 227 -13.14 11.91 7.14
C PRO A 227 -12.29 10.64 7.15
N PRO A 228 -12.86 9.43 7.22
CA PRO A 228 -12.06 8.22 7.15
C PRO A 228 -11.32 8.00 5.83
N TYR A 229 -11.77 8.59 4.71
CA TYR A 229 -11.18 8.37 3.37
C TYR A 229 -10.45 9.59 2.81
N MET A 230 -10.54 10.77 3.44
CA MET A 230 -9.96 12.00 2.89
C MET A 230 -8.43 12.08 3.03
N THR A 231 -7.78 11.15 3.73
CA THR A 231 -6.36 11.27 4.11
C THR A 231 -5.42 10.22 3.53
N THR A 232 -5.57 8.95 3.90
CA THR A 232 -4.58 7.91 3.57
C THR A 232 -5.20 6.64 2.99
N LEU A 233 -6.53 6.56 2.94
CA LEU A 233 -7.24 5.46 2.30
C LEU A 233 -7.80 5.89 0.94
N VAL A 234 -7.25 5.33 -0.13
CA VAL A 234 -7.81 5.54 -1.47
C VAL A 234 -9.04 4.66 -1.65
N VAL A 235 -10.21 5.27 -1.80
CA VAL A 235 -11.45 4.55 -2.14
C VAL A 235 -12.04 5.21 -3.37
N ILE A 236 -12.16 4.48 -4.48
CA ILE A 236 -12.74 5.02 -5.72
C ILE A 236 -14.24 5.33 -5.55
N TYR A 237 -14.75 6.33 -6.26
CA TYR A 237 -16.13 6.79 -6.13
C TYR A 237 -17.19 5.68 -6.24
N PRO A 238 -17.12 4.73 -7.21
CA PRO A 238 -18.10 3.65 -7.29
C PRO A 238 -18.15 2.77 -6.03
N GLU A 239 -16.99 2.57 -5.40
CA GLU A 239 -16.85 1.77 -4.20
C GLU A 239 -17.37 2.52 -2.96
N PHE A 240 -17.10 3.82 -2.87
CA PHE A 240 -17.71 4.70 -1.86
C PHE A 240 -19.24 4.69 -1.94
N GLU A 241 -19.81 4.88 -3.14
CA GLU A 241 -21.27 4.85 -3.34
C GLU A 241 -21.89 3.49 -3.00
N ARG A 242 -21.21 2.40 -3.38
CA ARG A 242 -21.63 1.04 -3.02
C ARG A 242 -21.74 0.88 -1.51
N GLN A 243 -20.70 1.30 -0.78
CA GLN A 243 -20.67 1.21 0.69
C GLN A 243 -21.75 2.09 1.32
N MET A 244 -21.92 3.34 0.86
CA MET A 244 -22.96 4.26 1.35
C MET A 244 -24.37 3.68 1.22
N ARG A 245 -24.67 2.99 0.11
CA ARG A 245 -25.97 2.33 -0.09
C ARG A 245 -26.16 1.13 0.83
N GLN A 246 -25.12 0.32 1.00
CA GLN A 246 -25.17 -0.90 1.82
C GLN A 246 -25.16 -0.60 3.33
N ARG A 247 -24.58 0.53 3.74
CA ARG A 247 -24.46 0.97 5.12
C ARG A 247 -25.78 0.87 5.90
N ARG A 248 -26.90 1.24 5.27
CA ARG A 248 -28.23 1.27 5.92
C ARG A 248 -28.83 -0.11 6.15
N THR A 249 -28.44 -1.11 5.37
CA THR A 249 -29.00 -2.47 5.42
C THR A 249 -28.05 -3.48 6.07
N LYS A 250 -26.75 -3.18 6.08
CA LYS A 250 -25.73 -4.03 6.67
C LYS A 250 -25.80 -4.01 8.20
N LYS A 251 -25.81 -5.18 8.83
CA LYS A 251 -25.68 -5.28 10.29
C LYS A 251 -24.25 -4.95 10.72
N ARG A 252 -24.10 -4.02 11.67
CA ARG A 252 -22.81 -3.67 12.27
C ARG A 252 -22.18 -4.87 12.98
N ASN A 253 -20.90 -5.12 12.74
CA ASN A 253 -20.12 -6.17 13.41
C ASN A 253 -19.18 -5.57 14.46
N TRP A 254 -19.71 -5.29 15.65
CA TRP A 254 -18.96 -4.69 16.75
C TRP A 254 -17.76 -5.51 17.20
N ARG A 255 -17.86 -6.85 17.17
CA ARG A 255 -16.74 -7.73 17.53
C ARG A 255 -15.55 -7.53 16.58
N GLN A 256 -15.81 -7.49 15.28
CA GLN A 256 -14.78 -7.25 14.28
C GLN A 256 -14.18 -5.85 14.42
N PHE A 257 -15.02 -4.83 14.65
CA PHE A 257 -14.57 -3.47 14.90
C PHE A 257 -13.64 -3.38 16.13
N ILE A 258 -14.08 -3.87 17.30
CA ILE A 258 -13.29 -3.82 18.54
C ILE A 258 -11.97 -4.57 18.37
N PHE A 259 -12.00 -5.79 17.82
CA PHE A 259 -10.78 -6.56 17.61
C PHE A 259 -9.81 -5.85 16.65
N PHE A 260 -10.33 -5.24 15.59
CA PHE A 260 -9.49 -4.49 14.65
C PHE A 260 -8.91 -3.22 15.29
N ALA A 261 -9.70 -2.47 16.06
CA ALA A 261 -9.22 -1.29 16.79
C ALA A 261 -8.11 -1.64 17.79
N LEU A 262 -8.30 -2.70 18.59
CA LEU A 262 -7.28 -3.21 19.52
C LEU A 262 -6.01 -3.65 18.79
N ARG A 263 -6.16 -4.29 17.62
CA ARG A 263 -5.02 -4.68 16.78
C ARG A 263 -4.23 -3.45 16.31
N ILE A 264 -4.90 -2.39 15.85
CA ILE A 264 -4.21 -1.16 15.40
C ILE A 264 -3.51 -0.47 16.58
N ALA A 265 -4.17 -0.37 17.74
CA ALA A 265 -3.56 0.17 18.95
C ALA A 265 -2.32 -0.64 19.38
N PHE A 266 -2.39 -1.97 19.32
CA PHE A 266 -1.25 -2.84 19.61
C PHE A 266 -0.06 -2.57 18.67
N TRP A 267 -0.28 -2.52 17.36
CA TRP A 267 0.81 -2.29 16.40
C TRP A 267 1.43 -0.89 16.53
N TRP A 268 0.62 0.12 16.83
CA TRP A 268 1.11 1.47 17.08
C TRP A 268 2.01 1.51 18.33
N SER A 269 1.55 0.92 19.44
CA SER A 269 2.36 0.81 20.67
C SER A 269 3.62 -0.02 20.48
N LEU A 270 3.55 -1.10 19.67
CA LEU A 270 4.73 -1.91 19.36
C LEU A 270 5.76 -1.11 18.57
N ILE A 271 5.35 -0.32 17.57
CA ILE A 271 6.26 0.57 16.84
C ILE A 271 6.91 1.57 17.79
N TYR A 272 6.12 2.22 18.64
CA TYR A 272 6.65 3.16 19.63
C TYR A 272 7.73 2.52 20.51
N LEU A 273 7.47 1.31 21.02
CA LEU A 273 8.46 0.56 21.80
C LEU A 273 9.67 0.16 20.94
N MET A 274 9.46 -0.33 19.72
CA MET A 274 10.52 -0.79 18.82
C MET A 274 11.56 0.31 18.55
N LEU A 275 11.12 1.54 18.31
CA LEU A 275 11.99 2.69 18.04
C LEU A 275 12.82 3.12 19.26
N HIS A 276 12.56 2.59 20.45
CA HIS A 276 13.38 2.79 21.64
C HIS A 276 14.51 1.75 21.81
N PHE A 277 14.50 0.68 21.02
CA PHE A 277 15.47 -0.42 21.16
C PHE A 277 16.14 -0.83 19.85
N MET A 278 15.59 -0.41 18.72
CA MET A 278 16.01 -0.84 17.39
C MET A 278 16.21 0.39 16.50
N TYR A 279 17.45 0.87 16.41
CA TYR A 279 17.82 2.12 15.74
C TYR A 279 18.20 1.89 14.26
N PHE A 280 17.46 1.02 13.56
CA PHE A 280 17.87 0.52 12.25
C PHE A 280 17.92 1.59 11.17
N GLU A 281 17.02 2.59 11.19
CA GLU A 281 17.06 3.69 10.22
C GLU A 281 18.17 4.68 10.55
N LEU A 282 18.28 5.07 11.82
CA LEU A 282 19.38 5.93 12.26
C LEU A 282 20.75 5.37 11.87
N ILE A 283 20.98 4.09 12.16
CA ILE A 283 22.23 3.40 11.83
C ILE A 283 22.45 3.36 10.31
N LEU A 284 21.41 3.10 9.52
CA LEU A 284 21.55 3.06 8.05
C LEU A 284 21.81 4.44 7.44
N TYR A 285 21.35 5.54 8.07
CA TYR A 285 21.65 6.89 7.61
C TYR A 285 23.00 7.42 8.08
N ASP A 286 23.60 6.84 9.12
CA ASP A 286 25.03 7.00 9.40
C ASP A 286 25.85 6.08 8.49
N SER A 287 26.04 6.53 7.25
CA SER A 287 26.63 5.74 6.18
C SER A 287 28.06 5.28 6.48
N ASP A 288 28.87 6.09 7.16
CA ASP A 288 30.23 5.73 7.53
C ASP A 288 30.22 4.58 8.53
N TYR A 289 29.34 4.64 9.53
CA TYR A 289 29.16 3.53 10.46
C TYR A 289 28.57 2.29 9.77
N ALA A 290 27.50 2.46 8.98
CA ALA A 290 26.81 1.38 8.28
C ALA A 290 27.71 0.61 7.31
N ARG A 291 28.64 1.28 6.64
CA ARG A 291 29.64 0.67 5.74
C ARG A 291 30.63 -0.24 6.45
N ASN A 292 30.88 0.02 7.74
CA ASN A 292 31.85 -0.74 8.53
C ASN A 292 31.20 -1.85 9.36
N LEU A 293 29.86 -1.91 9.44
CA LEU A 293 29.16 -2.96 10.17
C LEU A 293 29.47 -4.36 9.65
N PRO A 294 29.53 -5.38 10.52
CA PRO A 294 29.50 -6.77 10.10
C PRO A 294 28.33 -7.06 9.14
N LYS A 295 28.54 -7.88 8.10
CA LYS A 295 27.55 -8.10 7.03
C LYS A 295 26.22 -8.68 7.54
N ASN A 296 26.27 -9.55 8.54
CA ASN A 296 25.10 -10.11 9.20
C ASN A 296 24.27 -9.04 9.93
N GLU A 297 24.92 -8.08 10.60
CA GLU A 297 24.26 -6.93 11.21
C GLU A 297 23.66 -6.02 10.13
N PHE A 298 24.46 -5.62 9.15
CA PHE A 298 24.06 -4.75 8.04
C PHE A 298 22.84 -5.29 7.26
N VAL A 299 22.86 -6.56 6.86
CA VAL A 299 21.74 -7.20 6.13
C VAL A 299 20.48 -7.24 6.99
N SER A 300 20.63 -7.46 8.29
CA SER A 300 19.49 -7.52 9.21
C SER A 300 18.83 -6.16 9.40
N LEU A 301 19.58 -5.05 9.34
CA LEU A 301 19.02 -3.70 9.31
C LEU A 301 18.15 -3.48 8.08
N GLY A 302 18.55 -3.99 6.91
CA GLY A 302 17.73 -3.93 5.70
C GLY A 302 16.40 -4.70 5.84
N MET A 303 16.42 -5.84 6.53
CA MET A 303 15.20 -6.57 6.87
C MET A 303 14.31 -5.78 7.83
N ALA A 304 14.87 -5.18 8.88
CA ALA A 304 14.14 -4.34 9.83
C ALA A 304 13.50 -3.12 9.15
N LEU A 305 14.24 -2.44 8.25
CA LEU A 305 13.75 -1.32 7.45
C LEU A 305 12.48 -1.69 6.67
N GLY A 306 12.51 -2.83 5.98
CA GLY A 306 11.33 -3.34 5.26
C GLY A 306 10.16 -3.64 6.19
N ILE A 307 10.40 -4.38 7.29
CA ILE A 307 9.32 -4.75 8.23
C ILE A 307 8.71 -3.51 8.88
N PHE A 308 9.53 -2.55 9.28
CA PHE A 308 9.05 -1.29 9.83
C PHE A 308 8.18 -0.52 8.83
N PHE A 309 8.60 -0.42 7.56
CA PHE A 309 7.77 0.16 6.51
C PHE A 309 6.39 -0.50 6.45
N HIS A 310 6.31 -1.83 6.46
CA HIS A 310 5.03 -2.52 6.50
C HIS A 310 4.22 -2.23 7.77
N LEU A 311 4.83 -2.29 8.96
CA LEU A 311 4.14 -2.05 10.23
C LEU A 311 3.57 -0.63 10.32
N LYS A 312 4.34 0.37 9.86
CA LYS A 312 3.89 1.75 9.72
C LYS A 312 2.59 1.81 8.91
N TYR A 313 2.57 1.21 7.73
CA TYR A 313 1.38 1.24 6.86
C TYR A 313 0.20 0.41 7.39
N VAL A 314 0.44 -0.61 8.23
CA VAL A 314 -0.64 -1.28 8.99
C VAL A 314 -1.37 -0.28 9.88
N VAL A 315 -0.64 0.65 10.52
CA VAL A 315 -1.24 1.68 11.39
C VAL A 315 -1.78 2.85 10.58
N ILE A 316 -1.04 3.36 9.59
CA ILE A 316 -1.45 4.50 8.75
C ILE A 316 -2.78 4.21 8.04
N PHE A 317 -2.89 3.06 7.38
CA PHE A 317 -4.16 2.64 6.74
C PHE A 317 -5.17 2.11 7.76
N GLY A 318 -4.69 1.54 8.86
CA GLY A 318 -5.52 0.95 9.89
C GLY A 318 -6.35 1.97 10.65
N LEU A 319 -5.77 3.12 11.01
CA LEU A 319 -6.44 4.13 11.82
C LEU A 319 -7.73 4.65 11.15
N PRO A 320 -7.72 5.18 9.92
CA PRO A 320 -8.97 5.62 9.28
C PRO A 320 -9.92 4.44 9.01
N ARG A 321 -9.39 3.24 8.74
CA ARG A 321 -10.21 2.03 8.55
C ARG A 321 -11.01 1.65 9.80
N VAL A 322 -10.48 1.87 11.00
CA VAL A 322 -11.22 1.66 12.26
C VAL A 322 -12.50 2.50 12.26
N PHE A 323 -12.41 3.77 11.89
CA PHE A 323 -13.55 4.70 11.89
C PHE A 323 -14.50 4.47 10.72
N ALA A 324 -14.00 4.09 9.55
CA ALA A 324 -14.87 3.62 8.46
C ALA A 324 -15.71 2.39 8.88
N LEU A 325 -15.10 1.44 9.62
CA LEU A 325 -15.84 0.30 10.17
C LEU A 325 -16.84 0.72 11.26
N ALA A 326 -16.52 1.71 12.09
CA ALA A 326 -17.46 2.31 13.05
C ALA A 326 -18.69 2.90 12.34
N ASP A 327 -18.45 3.51 11.18
CA ASP A 327 -19.49 4.04 10.30
C ASP A 327 -20.24 2.96 9.51
N ASN A 328 -19.98 1.67 9.74
CA ASN A 328 -20.56 0.56 9.00
C ASN A 328 -20.22 0.57 7.48
N MET A 329 -19.12 1.24 7.13
CA MET A 329 -18.49 1.16 5.81
C MET A 329 -17.58 -0.07 5.73
N GLU A 330 -17.05 -0.37 4.54
CA GLU A 330 -16.23 -1.56 4.30
C GLU A 330 -15.07 -1.24 3.37
N PRO A 331 -14.07 -0.47 3.83
CA PRO A 331 -12.87 -0.22 3.04
C PRO A 331 -12.13 -1.54 2.78
N ALA A 332 -11.25 -1.51 1.79
CA ALA A 332 -10.39 -2.64 1.47
C ALA A 332 -9.56 -3.11 2.69
N ASP A 333 -9.05 -4.33 2.60
CA ASP A 333 -8.14 -4.84 3.61
C ASP A 333 -6.84 -4.03 3.65
N GLY A 334 -6.18 -4.05 4.81
CA GLY A 334 -4.89 -3.40 5.00
C GLY A 334 -3.76 -4.07 4.19
N PRO A 335 -2.53 -3.58 4.33
CA PRO A 335 -1.44 -4.03 3.47
C PRO A 335 -1.14 -5.50 3.68
N ILE A 336 -0.80 -6.18 2.59
CA ILE A 336 -0.29 -7.54 2.64
C ILE A 336 1.01 -7.58 3.44
N CYS A 337 1.12 -8.59 4.32
CA CYS A 337 2.35 -8.85 5.05
C CYS A 337 3.52 -9.06 4.09
N ILE A 338 4.54 -8.20 4.21
CA ILE A 338 5.71 -8.25 3.33
C ILE A 338 6.55 -9.51 3.52
N SER A 339 6.48 -10.13 4.71
CA SER A 339 7.08 -11.44 5.01
C SER A 339 6.33 -12.60 4.33
N ARG A 340 5.37 -12.31 3.44
CA ARG A 340 4.66 -13.26 2.58
C ARG A 340 4.76 -12.86 1.10
N LEU A 341 5.81 -12.11 0.74
CA LEU A 341 6.02 -11.60 -0.61
C LEU A 341 7.34 -12.12 -1.18
N THR A 342 7.22 -12.81 -2.31
CA THR A 342 8.32 -13.11 -3.23
C THR A 342 8.02 -12.65 -4.66
N LEU A 343 6.82 -12.10 -4.88
CA LEU A 343 6.33 -11.63 -6.18
C LEU A 343 5.83 -10.19 -6.05
N TYR A 344 6.33 -9.32 -6.90
CA TYR A 344 5.93 -7.92 -7.03
C TYR A 344 4.53 -7.74 -7.56
N SER A 345 4.11 -8.59 -8.50
CA SER A 345 2.72 -8.51 -8.98
C SER A 345 1.72 -8.69 -7.84
N LYS A 346 2.13 -9.30 -6.72
CA LYS A 346 1.33 -9.42 -5.50
C LYS A 346 1.48 -8.18 -4.61
N ALA A 347 2.71 -7.69 -4.38
CA ALA A 347 2.95 -6.46 -3.62
C ALA A 347 2.08 -5.30 -4.14
N TRP A 348 2.16 -5.00 -5.45
CA TRP A 348 1.41 -3.91 -6.09
C TRP A 348 -0.11 -4.07 -6.08
N ARG A 349 -0.64 -5.27 -5.86
CA ARG A 349 -2.09 -5.54 -5.84
C ARG A 349 -2.69 -5.46 -4.44
N TYR A 350 -1.89 -5.82 -3.45
CA TYR A 350 -2.39 -6.14 -2.11
C TYR A 350 -1.72 -5.31 -1.01
N PHE A 351 -0.69 -4.50 -1.31
CA PHE A 351 -0.13 -3.57 -0.32
C PHE A 351 -1.02 -2.34 -0.15
N ASP A 352 -1.33 -1.66 -1.26
CA ASP A 352 -2.36 -0.63 -1.28
C ASP A 352 -3.45 -1.02 -2.28
N HIS A 353 -4.50 -1.65 -1.75
CA HIS A 353 -5.65 -2.09 -2.52
C HIS A 353 -6.39 -0.92 -3.20
N GLY A 354 -6.46 0.22 -2.51
CA GLY A 354 -7.17 1.40 -2.95
C GLY A 354 -6.50 2.03 -4.16
N LEU A 355 -5.20 2.28 -4.02
CA LEU A 355 -4.37 2.82 -5.09
C LEU A 355 -4.28 1.86 -6.29
N TYR A 356 -4.15 0.55 -6.05
CA TYR A 356 -4.23 -0.44 -7.13
C TYR A 356 -5.57 -0.40 -7.86
N SER A 357 -6.68 -0.29 -7.13
CA SER A 357 -8.03 -0.17 -7.73
C SER A 357 -8.14 1.09 -8.58
N PHE A 358 -7.61 2.21 -8.08
CA PHE A 358 -7.53 3.47 -8.81
C PHE A 358 -6.76 3.32 -10.13
N PHE A 359 -5.52 2.81 -10.10
CA PHE A 359 -4.71 2.61 -11.31
C PHE A 359 -5.37 1.64 -12.28
N LYS A 360 -5.88 0.52 -11.77
CA LYS A 360 -6.55 -0.48 -12.60
C LYS A 360 -7.76 0.13 -13.33
N THR A 361 -8.60 0.86 -12.60
CA THR A 361 -9.89 1.36 -13.11
C THR A 361 -9.72 2.58 -14.02
N TYR A 362 -8.82 3.49 -13.67
CA TYR A 362 -8.74 4.80 -14.32
C TYR A 362 -7.56 4.97 -15.28
N ILE A 363 -6.50 4.15 -15.15
CA ILE A 363 -5.33 4.23 -16.03
C ILE A 363 -5.23 2.97 -16.90
N PHE A 364 -5.01 1.81 -16.28
CA PHE A 364 -4.62 0.59 -16.99
C PHE A 364 -5.73 0.04 -17.90
N ILE A 365 -6.95 -0.19 -17.38
CA ILE A 365 -8.06 -0.74 -18.17
C ILE A 365 -8.45 0.18 -19.34
N PRO A 366 -8.65 1.50 -19.13
CA PRO A 366 -8.97 2.42 -20.22
C PRO A 366 -7.94 2.41 -21.35
N ILE A 367 -6.65 2.35 -21.04
CA ILE A 367 -5.57 2.27 -22.05
C ILE A 367 -5.59 0.93 -22.81
N CYS A 368 -5.87 -0.17 -22.10
CA CYS A 368 -5.86 -1.50 -22.69
C CYS A 368 -7.07 -1.77 -23.59
N THR A 369 -8.23 -1.22 -23.25
CA THR A 369 -9.51 -1.45 -23.95
C THR A 369 -9.50 -0.85 -25.36
N PRO A 370 -10.06 -1.52 -26.39
CA PRO A 370 -10.74 -2.82 -26.36
C PRO A 370 -9.84 -4.05 -26.59
N THR A 371 -8.62 -3.88 -27.10
CA THR A 371 -7.84 -5.01 -27.64
C THR A 371 -6.99 -5.75 -26.61
N PHE A 372 -6.57 -5.10 -25.52
CA PHE A 372 -5.64 -5.64 -24.53
C PHE A 372 -4.35 -6.20 -25.15
N SER A 373 -3.88 -5.59 -26.25
CA SER A 373 -2.64 -5.97 -26.93
C SER A 373 -1.43 -5.80 -26.01
N ILE A 374 -0.33 -6.49 -26.33
CA ILE A 374 0.90 -6.40 -25.52
C ILE A 374 1.44 -4.97 -25.46
N GLN A 375 1.43 -4.22 -26.57
CA GLN A 375 1.91 -2.83 -26.58
C GLN A 375 1.07 -1.95 -25.65
N ARG A 376 -0.27 -2.10 -25.66
CA ARG A 376 -1.15 -1.33 -24.79
C ARG A 376 -0.99 -1.69 -23.32
N LYS A 377 -0.76 -2.96 -23.00
CA LYS A 377 -0.45 -3.41 -21.64
C LYS A 377 0.86 -2.80 -21.14
N ILE A 378 1.92 -2.84 -21.96
CA ILE A 378 3.21 -2.23 -21.65
C ILE A 378 3.04 -0.73 -21.41
N PHE A 379 2.37 -0.03 -22.33
CA PHE A 379 2.11 1.41 -22.20
C PHE A 379 1.28 1.74 -20.95
N GLY A 380 0.24 0.95 -20.65
CA GLY A 380 -0.58 1.11 -19.45
C GLY A 380 0.20 0.89 -18.15
N VAL A 381 1.12 -0.08 -18.12
CA VAL A 381 2.06 -0.27 -17.01
C VAL A 381 2.97 0.95 -16.87
N ILE A 382 3.64 1.37 -17.94
CA ILE A 382 4.57 2.52 -17.91
C ILE A 382 3.84 3.78 -17.44
N LEU A 383 2.63 4.06 -17.92
CA LEU A 383 1.89 5.25 -17.48
C LEU A 383 1.45 5.16 -16.02
N SER A 384 1.06 3.97 -15.55
CA SER A 384 0.70 3.76 -14.13
C SER A 384 1.91 4.02 -13.22
N TYR A 385 3.08 3.47 -13.57
CA TYR A 385 4.32 3.72 -12.83
C TYR A 385 4.84 5.15 -13.00
N GLY A 386 4.59 5.79 -14.14
CA GLY A 386 4.88 7.21 -14.35
C GLY A 386 4.10 8.11 -13.39
N PHE A 387 2.82 7.79 -13.14
CA PHE A 387 2.02 8.47 -12.12
C PHE A 387 2.60 8.26 -10.71
N VAL A 388 2.99 7.03 -10.37
CA VAL A 388 3.65 6.73 -9.08
C VAL A 388 4.96 7.50 -8.93
N LEU A 389 5.78 7.56 -9.98
CA LEU A 389 7.04 8.31 -9.96
C LEU A 389 6.81 9.81 -9.78
N LEU A 390 5.80 10.38 -10.44
CA LEU A 390 5.40 11.76 -10.22
C LEU A 390 4.99 11.98 -8.75
N TRP A 391 4.17 11.08 -8.19
CA TRP A 391 3.67 11.16 -6.82
C TRP A 391 4.78 11.15 -5.77
N HIS A 392 5.73 10.22 -5.90
CA HIS A 392 6.83 10.09 -4.93
C HIS A 392 8.00 11.06 -5.21
N GLY A 393 7.96 11.76 -6.34
CA GLY A 393 9.01 12.68 -6.78
C GLY A 393 10.03 12.05 -7.71
N ILE A 394 10.45 12.82 -8.71
CA ILE A 394 11.38 12.41 -9.76
C ILE A 394 12.82 12.63 -9.28
N ASN A 395 13.31 11.74 -8.42
CA ASN A 395 14.70 11.70 -7.97
C ASN A 395 15.37 10.37 -8.36
N ARG A 396 16.71 10.31 -8.29
CA ARG A 396 17.47 9.13 -8.73
C ARG A 396 17.06 7.85 -8.01
N ALA A 397 16.83 7.90 -6.70
CA ALA A 397 16.47 6.73 -5.91
C ALA A 397 15.10 6.17 -6.33
N ASN A 398 14.11 7.04 -6.49
CA ASN A 398 12.77 6.65 -6.95
C ASN A 398 12.76 6.16 -8.40
N ILE A 399 13.59 6.74 -9.28
CA ILE A 399 13.73 6.24 -10.66
C ILE A 399 14.27 4.81 -10.66
N ILE A 400 15.32 4.53 -9.88
CA ILE A 400 15.89 3.17 -9.76
C ILE A 400 14.83 2.20 -9.21
N TRP A 401 14.14 2.59 -8.13
CA TRP A 401 13.04 1.81 -7.55
C TRP A 401 11.97 1.44 -8.58
N ILE A 402 11.46 2.42 -9.32
CA ILE A 402 10.40 2.20 -10.31
C ILE A 402 10.91 1.32 -11.47
N MET A 403 12.13 1.55 -11.95
CA MET A 403 12.71 0.74 -13.03
C MET A 403 12.88 -0.72 -12.62
N LEU A 404 13.44 -0.99 -11.43
CA LEU A 404 13.58 -2.34 -10.91
C LEU A 404 12.23 -3.04 -10.71
N ASN A 405 11.21 -2.32 -10.27
CA ASN A 405 9.84 -2.84 -10.17
C ASN A 405 9.24 -3.19 -11.54
N ILE A 406 9.41 -2.34 -12.55
CA ILE A 406 8.92 -2.59 -13.91
C ILE A 406 9.60 -3.82 -14.50
N VAL A 407 10.93 -3.92 -14.36
CA VAL A 407 11.70 -5.09 -14.81
C VAL A 407 11.20 -6.36 -14.12
N GLY A 408 11.10 -6.35 -12.78
CA GLY A 408 10.60 -7.50 -12.02
C GLY A 408 9.18 -7.90 -12.43
N LEU A 409 8.30 -6.93 -12.66
CA LEU A 409 6.92 -7.19 -13.10
C LEU A 409 6.86 -7.80 -14.50
N PHE A 410 7.66 -7.31 -15.44
CA PHE A 410 7.75 -7.88 -16.79
C PHE A 410 8.37 -9.27 -16.79
N MET A 411 9.35 -9.54 -15.93
CA MET A 411 9.88 -10.90 -15.75
C MET A 411 8.78 -11.85 -15.25
N GLU A 412 8.01 -11.46 -14.23
CA GLU A 412 6.90 -12.28 -13.74
C GLU A 412 5.82 -12.54 -14.80
N TYR A 413 5.48 -11.52 -15.59
CA TYR A 413 4.50 -11.67 -16.68
C TYR A 413 5.06 -12.46 -17.85
N GLY A 414 6.34 -12.32 -18.17
CA GLY A 414 7.04 -13.10 -19.18
C GLY A 414 7.04 -14.57 -18.82
N CYS A 415 7.44 -14.93 -17.59
CA CYS A 415 7.44 -16.32 -17.11
C CYS A 415 6.01 -16.93 -17.11
N ARG A 416 5.00 -16.16 -16.68
CA ARG A 416 3.60 -16.61 -16.75
C ARG A 416 3.10 -16.76 -18.19
N GLY A 417 3.52 -15.87 -19.08
CA GLY A 417 3.21 -15.94 -20.51
C GLY A 417 3.82 -17.17 -21.16
N LEU A 418 5.10 -17.42 -20.89
CA LEU A 418 5.83 -18.60 -21.35
C LEU A 418 5.15 -19.89 -20.87
N TYR A 419 4.85 -19.99 -19.58
CA TYR A 419 4.15 -21.16 -19.04
C TYR A 419 2.67 -21.23 -19.47
N GLY A 420 2.12 -20.20 -20.10
CA GLY A 420 0.79 -20.21 -20.72
C GLY A 420 0.74 -20.90 -22.09
N ILE A 421 1.89 -21.21 -22.68
CA ILE A 421 2.02 -21.93 -23.96
C ILE A 421 1.77 -23.42 -23.74
N LYS A 422 0.87 -24.02 -24.52
CA LYS A 422 0.40 -25.40 -24.31
C LYS A 422 1.53 -26.41 -24.44
N GLU A 423 2.39 -26.24 -25.44
CA GLU A 423 3.51 -27.12 -25.72
C GLU A 423 4.51 -27.15 -24.56
N ILE A 424 4.68 -26.02 -23.86
CA ILE A 424 5.53 -25.92 -22.66
C ILE A 424 4.88 -26.64 -21.48
N GLN A 425 3.56 -26.50 -21.32
CA GLN A 425 2.80 -27.22 -20.28
C GLN A 425 2.90 -28.74 -20.48
N GLU A 426 2.62 -29.22 -21.69
CA GLU A 426 2.65 -30.63 -22.06
C GLU A 426 4.07 -31.22 -21.92
N TRP A 427 5.10 -30.49 -22.38
CA TRP A 427 6.49 -30.90 -22.17
C TRP A 427 6.82 -31.01 -20.69
N ARG A 428 6.42 -30.01 -19.88
CA ARG A 428 6.68 -30.00 -18.45
C ARG A 428 6.00 -31.18 -17.77
N GLU A 429 4.72 -31.41 -18.04
CA GLU A 429 3.92 -32.50 -17.46
C GLU A 429 4.49 -33.88 -17.80
N LYS A 430 5.11 -34.04 -18.98
CA LYS A 430 5.76 -35.29 -19.41
C LYS A 430 7.10 -35.56 -18.70
N HIS A 431 7.85 -34.53 -18.31
CA HIS A 431 9.24 -34.68 -17.85
C HIS A 431 9.49 -34.27 -16.39
N ILE A 432 8.64 -33.43 -15.79
CA ILE A 432 8.84 -32.85 -14.46
C ILE A 432 7.56 -32.97 -13.64
N THR A 433 7.64 -33.70 -12.53
CA THR A 433 6.51 -33.82 -11.59
C THR A 433 6.11 -32.46 -11.03
N ASP A 434 4.83 -32.28 -10.67
CA ASP A 434 4.33 -31.02 -10.09
C ASP A 434 5.14 -30.60 -8.86
N THR A 435 5.54 -31.56 -8.03
CA THR A 435 6.32 -31.32 -6.81
C THR A 435 7.73 -30.82 -7.14
N ALA A 436 8.41 -31.41 -8.14
CA ALA A 436 9.70 -30.94 -8.60
C ALA A 436 9.57 -29.56 -9.27
N PHE A 437 8.53 -29.35 -10.06
CA PHE A 437 8.27 -28.07 -10.71
C PHE A 437 7.99 -26.96 -9.71
N ARG A 438 7.25 -27.23 -8.62
CA ARG A 438 7.09 -26.29 -7.50
C ARG A 438 8.44 -25.86 -6.92
N ARG A 439 9.40 -26.78 -6.75
CA ARG A 439 10.75 -26.46 -6.25
C ARG A 439 11.52 -25.58 -7.23
N ILE A 440 11.42 -25.86 -8.53
CA ILE A 440 11.99 -25.01 -9.59
C ILE A 440 11.38 -23.60 -9.52
N ILE A 441 10.05 -23.48 -9.39
CA ILE A 441 9.38 -22.18 -9.24
C ILE A 441 9.87 -21.44 -7.99
N ALA A 442 10.07 -22.13 -6.86
CA ALA A 442 10.60 -21.52 -5.65
C ALA A 442 12.01 -20.92 -5.87
N CYS A 443 12.88 -21.58 -6.65
CA CYS A 443 14.15 -20.99 -7.06
C CYS A 443 13.94 -19.76 -7.96
N SER A 444 13.04 -19.85 -8.94
CA SER A 444 12.73 -18.74 -9.84
C SER A 444 12.14 -17.51 -9.13
N HIS A 445 11.45 -17.70 -8.00
CA HIS A 445 10.93 -16.61 -7.15
C HIS A 445 12.04 -15.78 -6.48
N ILE A 446 13.25 -16.32 -6.33
CA ILE A 446 14.38 -15.60 -5.72
C ILE A 446 14.73 -14.36 -6.55
N VAL A 447 14.66 -14.45 -7.88
CA VAL A 447 15.03 -13.34 -8.77
C VAL A 447 14.14 -12.10 -8.59
N PRO A 448 12.79 -12.17 -8.74
CA PRO A 448 11.93 -11.02 -8.48
C PRO A 448 11.97 -10.59 -7.02
N PHE A 449 12.18 -11.51 -6.08
CA PHE A 449 12.35 -11.17 -4.67
C PHE A 449 13.60 -10.32 -4.40
N VAL A 450 14.76 -10.71 -4.94
CA VAL A 450 16.04 -9.99 -4.78
C VAL A 450 16.02 -8.65 -5.49
N LEU A 451 15.55 -8.60 -6.75
CA LEU A 451 15.28 -7.32 -7.43
C LEU A 451 14.42 -6.43 -6.54
N GLY A 452 13.51 -7.06 -5.79
CA GLY A 452 12.64 -6.33 -4.91
C GLY A 452 13.22 -5.77 -3.65
N LEU A 453 14.08 -6.53 -2.99
CA LEU A 453 14.83 -6.02 -1.85
C LEU A 453 15.65 -4.79 -2.25
N TYR A 454 16.46 -4.90 -3.33
CA TYR A 454 17.27 -3.77 -3.79
C TYR A 454 16.43 -2.57 -4.18
N SER A 455 15.35 -2.80 -4.93
CA SER A 455 14.42 -1.75 -5.30
C SER A 455 13.89 -0.99 -4.08
N ASN A 456 13.45 -1.70 -3.05
CA ASN A 456 12.93 -1.09 -1.83
C ASN A 456 14.02 -0.44 -0.97
N PHE A 457 15.27 -0.89 -1.00
CA PHE A 457 16.36 -0.18 -0.32
C PHE A 457 16.58 1.22 -0.89
N TYR A 458 16.51 1.39 -2.21
CA TYR A 458 16.53 2.72 -2.82
C TYR A 458 15.32 3.57 -2.45
N PHE A 459 14.12 2.99 -2.45
CA PHE A 459 12.89 3.72 -2.11
C PHE A 459 12.84 4.16 -0.66
N LEU A 460 13.19 3.26 0.27
CA LEU A 460 13.04 3.48 1.71
C LEU A 460 14.23 4.21 2.31
N GLY A 461 15.45 3.80 1.95
CA GLY A 461 16.69 4.36 2.51
C GLY A 461 17.35 5.42 1.63
N GLY A 462 16.80 5.72 0.46
CA GLY A 462 17.38 6.67 -0.48
C GLY A 462 18.58 6.12 -1.26
N LEU A 463 19.23 7.01 -2.01
CA LEU A 463 20.30 6.64 -2.95
C LEU A 463 21.49 6.00 -2.23
N GLU A 464 21.86 6.53 -1.06
CA GLU A 464 23.04 6.12 -0.34
C GLU A 464 22.89 4.72 0.27
N VAL A 465 21.82 4.49 1.05
CA VAL A 465 21.51 3.17 1.61
C VAL A 465 21.35 2.13 0.53
N GLY A 466 20.59 2.44 -0.54
CA GLY A 466 20.43 1.53 -1.68
C GLY A 466 21.77 1.17 -2.32
N SER A 467 22.67 2.15 -2.49
CA SER A 467 24.01 1.92 -3.04
C SER A 467 24.88 1.08 -2.11
N MET A 468 24.80 1.28 -0.80
CA MET A 468 25.54 0.47 0.18
C MET A 468 25.14 -1.01 0.11
N PHE A 469 23.85 -1.32 -0.04
CA PHE A 469 23.42 -2.71 -0.22
C PHE A 469 23.96 -3.32 -1.53
N VAL A 470 23.94 -2.54 -2.62
CA VAL A 470 24.51 -3.00 -3.89
C VAL A 470 26.02 -3.24 -3.77
N GLU A 471 26.76 -2.33 -3.16
CA GLU A 471 28.20 -2.49 -2.96
C GLU A 471 28.52 -3.71 -2.08
N ARG A 472 27.99 -3.70 -0.86
CA ARG A 472 28.39 -4.65 0.19
C ARG A 472 27.84 -6.05 0.03
N ILE A 473 26.71 -6.20 -0.66
CA ILE A 473 26.04 -7.51 -0.80
C ILE A 473 26.02 -7.95 -2.25
N TRP A 474 25.68 -7.08 -3.20
CA TRP A 474 25.67 -7.48 -4.61
C TRP A 474 27.08 -7.66 -5.16
N TYR A 475 27.93 -6.64 -5.13
CA TYR A 475 29.27 -6.72 -5.72
C TYR A 475 30.24 -7.53 -4.88
N GLU A 476 30.38 -7.22 -3.58
CA GLU A 476 31.37 -7.89 -2.72
C GLU A 476 31.08 -9.38 -2.52
N GLU A 477 29.81 -9.78 -2.47
CA GLU A 477 29.42 -11.14 -2.06
C GLU A 477 28.71 -11.92 -3.18
N THR A 478 27.70 -11.33 -3.83
CA THR A 478 26.86 -12.04 -4.80
C THR A 478 27.58 -12.30 -6.12
N VAL A 479 28.17 -11.26 -6.72
CA VAL A 479 28.94 -11.38 -7.97
C VAL A 479 30.20 -12.23 -7.75
N ALA A 480 30.84 -12.07 -6.58
CA ALA A 480 32.01 -12.85 -6.20
C ALA A 480 31.69 -14.29 -5.74
N LEU A 481 30.41 -14.68 -5.69
CA LEU A 481 29.92 -16.00 -5.26
C LEU A 481 30.48 -16.45 -3.90
N ARG A 482 30.60 -15.52 -2.96
CA ARG A 482 31.12 -15.80 -1.62
C ARG A 482 30.05 -16.48 -0.75
N PHE A 483 30.51 -17.04 0.37
CA PHE A 483 29.64 -17.76 1.31
C PHE A 483 28.38 -16.97 1.73
N PRO A 484 28.43 -15.66 2.07
CA PRO A 484 27.23 -14.88 2.38
C PRO A 484 26.19 -14.90 1.27
N ALA A 485 26.58 -14.86 0.00
CA ALA A 485 25.65 -14.93 -1.12
C ALA A 485 24.97 -16.30 -1.22
N ILE A 486 25.74 -17.38 -1.10
CA ILE A 486 25.22 -18.75 -1.11
C ILE A 486 24.22 -18.92 0.05
N LEU A 487 24.55 -18.42 1.23
CA LEU A 487 23.68 -18.44 2.40
C LEU A 487 22.38 -17.67 2.14
N LEU A 488 22.45 -16.43 1.65
CA LEU A 488 21.27 -15.60 1.39
C LEU A 488 20.36 -16.19 0.31
N ILE A 489 20.91 -16.75 -0.77
CA ILE A 489 20.14 -17.44 -1.81
C ILE A 489 19.46 -18.69 -1.24
N THR A 490 20.17 -19.44 -0.39
CA THR A 490 19.62 -20.61 0.29
C THR A 490 18.46 -20.23 1.22
N LEU A 491 18.63 -19.19 2.03
CA LEU A 491 17.55 -18.66 2.87
C LEU A 491 16.36 -18.16 2.05
N ALA A 492 16.61 -17.49 0.92
CA ALA A 492 15.57 -17.02 0.00
C ALA A 492 14.78 -18.19 -0.64
N TYR A 493 15.42 -19.33 -0.90
CA TYR A 493 14.73 -20.54 -1.35
C TYR A 493 13.74 -21.06 -0.30
N PHE A 494 14.19 -21.23 0.95
CA PHE A 494 13.32 -21.69 2.04
C PHE A 494 12.17 -20.71 2.30
N TYR A 495 12.48 -19.41 2.28
CA TYR A 495 11.48 -18.34 2.38
C TYR A 495 10.46 -18.40 1.23
N SER A 496 10.91 -18.66 0.00
CA SER A 496 10.03 -18.82 -1.17
C SER A 496 9.10 -20.02 -1.02
N GLN A 497 9.60 -21.15 -0.51
CA GLN A 497 8.76 -22.32 -0.24
C GLN A 497 7.68 -22.04 0.80
N VAL A 498 8.03 -21.34 1.88
CA VAL A 498 7.07 -20.90 2.91
C VAL A 498 6.02 -19.97 2.32
N CYS A 499 6.42 -18.99 1.51
CA CYS A 499 5.49 -18.07 0.84
C CYS A 499 4.51 -18.81 -0.08
N ILE A 500 5.01 -19.72 -0.93
CA ILE A 500 4.18 -20.55 -1.81
C ILE A 500 3.20 -21.40 -0.99
N GLU A 501 3.65 -21.99 0.11
CA GLU A 501 2.80 -22.83 0.96
C GLU A 501 1.69 -22.03 1.65
N ILE A 502 2.00 -20.85 2.17
CA ILE A 502 0.99 -19.99 2.79
C ILE A 502 -0.06 -19.57 1.75
N ASP A 503 0.37 -19.18 0.55
CA ASP A 503 -0.55 -18.80 -0.53
C ASP A 503 -1.45 -19.97 -0.95
N ARG A 504 -0.89 -21.18 -1.04
CA ARG A 504 -1.65 -22.40 -1.29
C ARG A 504 -2.74 -22.61 -0.23
N LYS A 505 -2.40 -22.53 1.06
CA LYS A 505 -3.37 -22.71 2.16
C LYS A 505 -4.47 -21.64 2.17
N LEU A 506 -4.12 -20.39 1.87
CA LEU A 506 -5.09 -19.30 1.78
C LEU A 506 -6.05 -19.49 0.62
N ASN A 507 -5.53 -19.88 -0.55
CA ASN A 507 -6.36 -20.15 -1.73
C ASN A 507 -7.34 -21.31 -1.47
N LEU A 508 -6.88 -22.40 -0.85
CA LEU A 508 -7.75 -23.52 -0.47
C LEU A 508 -8.85 -23.10 0.52
N THR A 509 -8.51 -22.24 1.48
CA THR A 509 -9.48 -21.70 2.46
C THR A 509 -10.50 -20.80 1.77
N ALA A 510 -10.08 -19.96 0.83
CA ALA A 510 -10.97 -19.09 0.06
C ALA A 510 -11.95 -19.90 -0.79
N VAL A 511 -11.47 -20.96 -1.47
CA VAL A 511 -12.32 -21.88 -2.24
C VAL A 511 -13.35 -22.55 -1.34
N LYS A 512 -12.94 -23.08 -0.18
CA LYS A 512 -13.84 -23.72 0.80
C LYS A 512 -14.89 -22.76 1.37
N ASN A 513 -14.52 -21.49 1.58
CA ASN A 513 -15.46 -20.48 2.08
C ASN A 513 -16.45 -20.04 1.00
N ASN A 514 -16.03 -19.99 -0.27
CA ASN A 514 -16.92 -19.67 -1.39
C ASN A 514 -17.90 -20.82 -1.65
N SER A 515 -17.47 -22.08 -1.56
CA SER A 515 -18.37 -23.23 -1.71
C SER A 515 -19.44 -23.26 -0.61
N LYS A 516 -19.07 -22.91 0.63
CA LYS A 516 -20.01 -22.78 1.77
C LYS A 516 -20.99 -21.60 1.68
N LYS A 517 -20.76 -20.63 0.81
CA LYS A 517 -21.71 -19.52 0.54
C LYS A 517 -22.67 -19.83 -0.62
N LEU A 518 -22.35 -20.86 -1.40
CA LEU A 518 -23.13 -21.32 -2.57
C LEU A 518 -24.01 -22.53 -2.23
N CYS A 519 -23.68 -23.27 -1.16
CA CYS A 519 -24.58 -24.19 -0.46
C CYS A 519 -25.25 -23.44 0.68
#